data_AF-A0A8S9WLF2-F1
#
_entry.id   AF-A0A8S9WLF2-F1
#
_cell.length_a   1.000
_cell.length_b   1.000
_cell.length_c   1.000
_cell.angle_alpha   90.00
_cell.angle_beta   90.00
_cell.angle_gamma   90.00
#
_symmetry.space_group_name_H-M   'P 1'
#
loop_
_entity.id
_entity.type
_entity.pdbx_description
1 polymer ?
#
loop_
_entity_poly.entity_id
_entity_poly.type
_entity_poly.pdbx_seq_one_letter_code
_entity_poly.pdbx_strand_id
1 'polypeptide(L)'
;MDEKESYKKARKRVDELKGFYEHLIVYVAVNLMLVIINLVTSPDALWFYWVTVFWGIGVIWHAIGVFGKLGKNWEEKKIKELMEKDKRK
;
A
#
# COMPACT_ATOMS: atom_id res chain seq x y z
N MET A 1 -2.00 -28.80 6.66
CA MET A 1 -1.47 -27.44 6.83
C MET A 1 -2.05 -26.92 8.12
N ASP A 2 -1.23 -26.79 9.17
CA ASP A 2 -1.66 -26.46 10.54
C ASP A 2 -2.54 -25.20 10.56
N GLU A 3 -3.70 -25.27 11.21
CA GLU A 3 -4.67 -24.16 11.29
C GLU A 3 -4.02 -22.89 11.89
N LYS A 4 -3.11 -23.08 12.86
CA LYS A 4 -2.29 -22.03 13.51
C LYS A 4 -1.33 -21.31 12.55
N GLU A 5 -0.76 -22.03 11.58
CA GLU A 5 0.13 -21.47 10.55
C GLU A 5 -0.66 -20.54 9.59
N SER A 6 -1.87 -20.94 9.21
CA SER A 6 -2.74 -20.15 8.35
C SER A 6 -3.19 -18.85 9.04
N TYR A 7 -3.54 -18.93 10.33
CA TYR A 7 -3.97 -17.80 11.13
C TYR A 7 -2.85 -16.78 11.34
N LYS A 8 -1.62 -17.23 11.66
CA LYS A 8 -0.46 -16.33 11.80
C LYS A 8 -0.15 -15.60 10.50
N LYS A 9 -0.22 -16.29 9.35
CA LYS A 9 -0.03 -15.67 8.03
C LYS A 9 -1.12 -14.62 7.78
N ALA A 10 -2.39 -14.94 8.01
CA ALA A 10 -3.49 -14.00 7.84
C ALA A 10 -3.35 -12.77 8.75
N ARG A 11 -3.01 -12.96 10.03
CA ARG A 11 -2.79 -11.88 11.01
C ARG A 11 -1.68 -10.93 10.59
N LYS A 12 -0.52 -11.48 10.19
CA LYS A 12 0.62 -10.70 9.72
C LYS A 12 0.27 -9.84 8.50
N ARG A 13 -0.60 -10.35 7.61
CA ARG A 13 -1.10 -9.57 6.47
C ARG A 13 -1.96 -8.39 6.91
N VAL A 14 -2.88 -8.60 7.84
CA VAL A 14 -3.74 -7.52 8.36
C VAL A 14 -2.90 -6.42 9.01
N ASP A 15 -1.86 -6.81 9.76
CA ASP A 15 -0.96 -5.84 10.39
C ASP A 15 -0.14 -5.05 9.35
N GLU A 16 0.36 -5.71 8.29
CA GLU A 16 1.03 -5.04 7.15
C GLU A 16 0.09 -4.03 6.45
N LEU A 17 -1.18 -4.38 6.25
CA LEU A 17 -2.17 -3.45 5.66
C LEU A 17 -2.46 -2.28 6.60
N LYS A 18 -2.66 -2.53 7.90
CA LYS A 18 -2.94 -1.47 8.89
C LYS A 18 -1.82 -0.44 8.93
N GLY A 19 -0.56 -0.88 8.98
CA GLY A 19 0.59 0.02 8.98
C GLY A 19 0.64 0.89 7.70
N PHE A 20 0.34 0.30 6.54
CA PHE A 20 0.24 1.09 5.30
C PHE A 20 -0.87 2.14 5.34
N TYR A 21 -2.08 1.77 5.79
CA TYR A 21 -3.20 2.72 5.88
C TYR A 21 -2.91 3.85 6.86
N GLU A 22 -2.26 3.56 7.99
CA GLU A 22 -1.86 4.58 8.96
C GLU A 22 -0.89 5.59 8.32
N HIS A 23 0.17 5.11 7.65
CA HIS A 23 1.11 5.96 6.92
C HIS A 23 0.42 6.77 5.81
N LEU A 24 -0.51 6.17 5.08
CA LEU A 24 -1.25 6.84 4.01
C LEU A 24 -2.17 7.94 4.56
N ILE A 25 -2.89 7.68 5.65
CA ILE A 25 -3.77 8.67 6.29
C ILE A 25 -2.95 9.86 6.79
N VAL A 26 -1.83 9.60 7.48
CA VAL A 26 -0.93 10.65 7.95
C VAL A 26 -0.37 11.44 6.76
N TYR A 27 0.05 10.77 5.69
CA TYR A 27 0.53 11.42 4.47
C TYR A 27 -0.52 12.36 3.88
N VAL A 28 -1.78 11.90 3.72
CA VAL A 28 -2.86 12.72 3.17
C VAL A 28 -3.17 13.90 4.10
N ALA A 29 -3.29 13.68 5.40
CA ALA A 29 -3.59 14.74 6.37
C ALA A 29 -2.51 15.83 6.39
N VAL A 30 -1.23 15.43 6.42
CA VAL A 30 -0.10 16.38 6.41
C VAL A 30 -0.03 17.14 5.09
N ASN A 31 -0.22 16.47 3.95
CA ASN A 31 -0.19 17.15 2.65
C ASN A 31 -1.34 18.15 2.49
N LEU A 32 -2.55 17.81 2.94
CA LEU A 32 -3.67 18.75 2.96
C LEU A 32 -3.35 19.98 3.82
N MET A 33 -2.77 19.78 5.00
CA MET A 33 -2.33 20.88 5.85
C MET A 33 -1.26 21.75 5.17
N LEU A 34 -0.26 21.13 4.53
CA LEU A 34 0.80 21.84 3.81
C LEU A 34 0.27 22.66 2.62
N VAL A 35 -0.69 22.12 1.87
CA VAL A 35 -1.36 22.84 0.79
C VAL A 35 -2.06 24.09 1.33
N ILE A 36 -2.80 23.96 2.43
CA ILE A 36 -3.48 25.10 3.07
C ILE A 36 -2.47 26.15 3.52
N ILE A 37 -1.41 25.74 4.24
CA ILE A 37 -0.37 26.65 4.73
C ILE A 37 0.29 27.39 3.56
N ASN A 38 0.58 26.68 2.47
CA ASN A 38 1.24 27.29 1.33
C ASN A 38 0.34 28.32 0.64
N LEU A 39 -0.93 27.98 0.39
CA LEU A 39 -1.89 28.91 -0.21
C LEU A 39 -2.08 30.18 0.65
N VAL A 40 -1.98 30.07 1.98
CA VAL A 40 -2.11 31.20 2.90
C VAL A 40 -0.82 32.02 3.00
N THR A 41 0.35 31.39 2.96
CA THR A 41 1.63 32.04 3.26
C THR A 41 2.34 32.55 2.02
N SER A 42 2.32 31.79 0.93
CA SER A 42 3.11 32.07 -0.27
C SER A 42 2.48 31.43 -1.51
N PRO A 43 1.32 31.93 -1.97
CA PRO A 43 0.62 31.36 -3.13
C PRO A 43 1.47 31.33 -4.41
N ASP A 44 2.45 32.22 -4.53
CA ASP A 44 3.38 32.29 -5.67
C ASP A 44 4.51 31.25 -5.62
N ALA A 45 4.74 30.60 -4.47
CA ALA A 45 5.81 29.63 -4.27
C ALA A 45 5.25 28.27 -3.81
N LEU A 46 5.11 27.33 -4.74
CA LEU A 46 4.55 25.99 -4.49
C LEU A 46 5.50 25.02 -3.76
N TRP A 47 6.13 25.45 -2.65
CA TRP A 47 7.09 24.65 -1.89
C TRP A 47 6.50 23.32 -1.35
N PHE A 48 5.18 23.27 -1.07
CA PHE A 48 4.50 22.04 -0.65
C PHE A 48 4.75 20.88 -1.62
N TYR A 49 4.86 21.17 -2.92
CA TYR A 49 5.05 20.19 -3.98
C TYR A 49 6.28 19.30 -3.74
N TRP A 50 7.40 19.92 -3.36
CA TRP A 50 8.64 19.19 -3.10
C TRP A 50 8.51 18.24 -1.93
N VAL A 51 7.83 18.65 -0.86
CA VAL A 51 7.56 17.79 0.31
C VAL A 51 6.64 16.64 -0.08
N THR A 52 5.55 16.93 -0.80
CA THR A 52 4.58 15.93 -1.28
C THR A 52 5.22 14.88 -2.17
N VAL A 53 6.07 15.29 -3.11
CA VAL A 53 6.74 14.39 -4.05
C VAL A 53 7.75 13.50 -3.33
N PHE A 54 8.61 14.08 -2.49
CA PHE A 54 9.65 13.30 -1.81
C PHE A 54 9.06 12.28 -0.84
N TRP A 55 8.06 12.67 -0.05
CA TRP A 55 7.31 11.74 0.81
C TRP A 55 6.45 10.75 0.02
N GLY A 56 5.88 11.19 -1.11
CA GLY A 56 5.02 10.36 -1.95
C GLY A 56 5.75 9.13 -2.49
N ILE A 57 7.04 9.28 -2.81
CA ILE A 57 7.90 8.16 -3.22
C ILE A 57 7.98 7.09 -2.12
N GLY A 58 8.13 7.49 -0.86
CA GLY A 58 8.17 6.56 0.28
C GLY A 58 6.86 5.79 0.46
N VAL A 59 5.72 6.48 0.32
CA VAL A 59 4.39 5.85 0.37
C VAL A 59 4.20 4.85 -0.78
N ILE A 60 4.64 5.19 -1.99
CA ILE A 60 4.58 4.29 -3.15
C ILE A 60 5.43 3.03 -2.91
N TRP A 61 6.64 3.17 -2.35
CA TRP A 61 7.48 2.02 -2.02
C TRP A 61 6.82 1.10 -0.99
N HIS A 62 6.20 1.68 0.04
CA HIS A 62 5.46 0.93 1.05
C HIS A 62 4.23 0.24 0.45
N ALA A 63 3.54 0.90 -0.49
CA ALA A 63 2.41 0.32 -1.23
C ALA A 63 2.87 -0.88 -2.06
N ILE A 64 3.99 -0.78 -2.80
CA ILE A 64 4.55 -1.89 -3.56
C ILE A 64 4.93 -3.06 -2.64
N GLY A 65 5.50 -2.79 -1.46
CA GLY A 65 5.84 -3.84 -0.49
C GLY A 65 4.63 -4.63 0.04
N VAL A 66 3.50 -3.94 0.26
CA VAL A 66 2.27 -4.54 0.78
C VAL A 66 1.44 -5.18 -0.34
N PHE A 67 1.18 -4.44 -1.43
CA PHE A 67 0.34 -4.88 -2.54
C PHE A 67 1.08 -5.76 -3.57
N GLY A 68 2.38 -5.60 -3.75
CA GLY A 68 3.17 -6.47 -4.64
C GLY A 68 3.15 -7.93 -4.20
N LYS A 69 3.09 -8.18 -2.88
CA LYS A 69 2.87 -9.53 -2.33
C LYS A 69 1.44 -10.03 -2.55
N LEU A 70 0.44 -9.15 -2.67
CA LEU A 70 -0.95 -9.52 -2.99
C LEU A 70 -1.07 -9.93 -4.46
N GLY A 71 -0.41 -9.21 -5.37
CA GLY A 71 -0.35 -9.54 -6.80
C GLY A 71 0.24 -10.93 -7.06
N LYS A 72 1.43 -11.21 -6.52
CA LYS A 72 2.07 -12.53 -6.66
C LYS A 72 1.23 -13.68 -6.10
N ASN A 73 0.67 -13.51 -4.91
CA ASN A 73 -0.18 -14.54 -4.30
C ASN A 73 -1.45 -14.80 -5.11
N TRP A 74 -2.03 -13.75 -5.70
CA TRP A 74 -3.20 -13.87 -6.56
C TRP A 74 -2.85 -14.57 -7.88
N GLU A 75 -1.74 -14.20 -8.52
CA GLU A 75 -1.24 -14.84 -9.75
C GLU A 75 -1.01 -16.34 -9.53
N GLU A 76 -0.26 -16.73 -8.49
CA GLU A 76 0.00 -18.14 -8.18
C GLU A 76 -1.29 -18.92 -7.96
N LYS A 77 -2.26 -18.31 -7.26
CA LYS A 77 -3.56 -18.94 -7.00
C LYS A 77 -4.34 -19.13 -8.31
N LYS A 78 -4.26 -18.17 -9.23
CA LYS A 78 -4.93 -18.24 -10.54
C LYS A 78 -4.29 -19.28 -11.47
N ILE A 79 -2.96 -19.35 -11.50
CA ILE A 79 -2.22 -20.37 -12.25
C ILE A 79 -2.59 -21.78 -11.75
N LYS A 80 -2.63 -22.00 -10.44
CA LYS A 80 -3.09 -23.27 -9.86
C LYS A 80 -4.52 -23.62 -10.27
N GLU A 81 -5.43 -22.65 -10.19
CA GLU A 81 -6.84 -22.85 -10.54
C GLU A 81 -7.00 -23.26 -12.02
N LEU A 82 -6.21 -22.67 -12.93
CA LEU A 82 -6.21 -23.00 -14.36
C LEU A 82 -5.58 -24.38 -14.62
N MET A 83 -4.45 -24.72 -14.00
CA MET A 83 -3.83 -26.04 -14.11
C MET A 83 -4.75 -27.16 -13.62
N GLU A 84 -5.50 -26.94 -12.53
CA GLU A 84 -6.47 -27.92 -12.04
C GLU A 84 -7.69 -28.06 -12.96
N LYS A 85 -8.12 -26.99 -13.62
CA LYS A 85 -9.18 -27.07 -14.64
C LYS A 85 -8.72 -27.85 -15.86
N ASP A 86 -7.45 -27.70 -16.26
CA ASP A 86 -6.88 -28.43 -17.40
C ASP A 86 -6.70 -29.92 -17.09
N LYS A 87 -6.24 -30.27 -15.89
CA LYS A 87 -6.14 -31.68 -15.43
C LYS A 87 -7.48 -32.41 -15.22
N ARG A 88 -8.58 -31.66 -15.12
CA ARG A 88 -9.94 -32.22 -15.00
C ARG A 88 -10.66 -32.37 -16.35
N LYS A 89 -10.04 -31.92 -17.44
CA LYS A 89 -10.40 -32.30 -18.81
C LYS A 89 -9.61 -33.53 -19.23
#